data_AF-A0A7V3CXK9-F1
#
_entry.id   AF-A0A7V3CXK9-F1
#
_cell.length_a   1.000
_cell.length_b   1.000
_cell.length_c   1.000
_cell.angle_alpha   90.00
_cell.angle_beta   90.00
_cell.angle_gamma   90.00
#
_symmetry.space_group_name_H-M   'P 1'
#
loop_
_entity.id
_entity.type
_entity.pdbx_description
1 polymer ?
#
loop_
_entity_poly.entity_id
_entity_poly.type
_entity_poly.pdbx_seq_one_letter_code
_entity_poly.pdbx_strand_id
1 'polypeptide(L)'
;MIKKYPLYDVPKISSIQDMLLRSAKEYSDKIALEDLTDYPIPKTNYKELRDFVIRFGKALNEIGLKQRDHLVVIGENRVQWGITYLTAMTFNMVIVPIDKNLTTNEILNIIHESDAKAIVFSNTFKEMLLEKKSSLLKLKYLISMDEEKSGDEIFSMTELINKQNAYVDKLPDIDPTEMAEIIFTSGSLGRAKGVMLSQKNLAANLMAMTSMIRIGPEDRFLSVLPIHHTYECTCGFLCP
;
A
#
# COMPACT_ATOMS: atom_id res chain seq x y z
N MET A 1 -13.20 39.50 3.64
CA MET A 1 -12.93 38.84 4.94
C MET A 1 -12.69 37.36 4.69
N ILE A 2 -11.53 36.82 5.04
CA ILE A 2 -11.29 35.38 5.01
C ILE A 2 -12.11 34.78 6.17
N LYS A 3 -13.12 33.95 5.87
CA LYS A 3 -13.84 33.20 6.91
C LYS A 3 -12.83 32.25 7.59
N LYS A 4 -12.60 32.44 8.89
CA LYS A 4 -11.84 31.47 9.68
C LYS A 4 -12.75 30.28 9.97
N TYR A 5 -12.54 29.18 9.27
CA TYR A 5 -13.15 27.91 9.62
C TYR A 5 -12.37 27.30 10.79
N PRO A 6 -13.03 26.88 11.88
CA PRO A 6 -12.34 26.21 12.98
C PRO A 6 -11.82 24.85 12.49
N LEU A 7 -10.58 24.53 12.84
CA LEU A 7 -10.02 23.20 12.60
C LEU A 7 -10.49 22.25 13.71
N TYR A 8 -10.78 21.01 13.34
CA TYR A 8 -11.10 19.94 14.28
C TYR A 8 -9.82 19.40 14.93
N ASP A 9 -9.93 19.02 16.20
CA ASP A 9 -8.87 18.26 16.86
C ASP A 9 -8.84 16.84 16.29
N VAL A 10 -7.65 16.34 15.97
CA VAL A 10 -7.46 15.08 15.27
C VAL A 10 -6.41 14.23 15.98
N PRO A 11 -6.53 12.89 15.92
CA PRO A 11 -5.51 11.99 16.44
C PRO A 11 -4.13 12.33 15.89
N LYS A 12 -3.17 12.55 16.79
CA LYS A 12 -1.76 12.67 16.40
C LYS A 12 -1.23 11.28 16.07
N ILE A 13 -0.71 11.13 14.86
CA ILE A 13 -0.05 9.91 14.38
C ILE A 13 1.40 10.23 14.03
N SER A 14 2.30 9.35 14.44
CA SER A 14 3.73 9.49 14.19
C SER A 14 4.16 8.83 12.87
N SER A 15 3.43 7.80 12.44
CA SER A 15 3.69 6.98 11.27
C SER A 15 2.39 6.30 10.81
N ILE A 16 2.40 5.73 9.60
CA ILE A 16 1.27 4.92 9.09
C ILE A 16 1.20 3.58 9.84
N GLN A 17 2.33 3.05 10.32
CA GLN A 17 2.36 1.88 11.20
C GLN A 17 1.60 2.15 12.52
N ASP A 18 1.88 3.27 13.18
CA ASP A 18 1.21 3.73 14.39
C ASP A 18 -0.30 3.90 14.17
N MET A 19 -0.67 4.54 13.06
CA MET A 19 -2.06 4.70 12.63
C MET A 19 -2.78 3.35 12.51
N LEU A 20 -2.23 2.38 11.76
CA LEU A 20 -2.83 1.06 11.57
C LEU A 20 -3.04 0.32 12.90
N LEU A 21 -2.00 0.29 13.75
CA LEU A 21 -2.05 -0.42 15.03
C LEU A 21 -3.09 0.20 15.98
N ARG A 22 -3.19 1.52 15.97
CA ARG A 22 -4.18 2.25 16.77
C ARG A 22 -5.60 2.01 16.26
N SER A 23 -5.85 2.14 14.97
CA SER A 23 -7.17 1.92 14.37
C SER A 23 -7.65 0.47 14.57
N ALA A 24 -6.75 -0.50 14.44
CA ALA A 24 -7.04 -1.92 14.73
C ALA A 24 -7.48 -2.17 16.18
N LYS A 25 -7.01 -1.36 17.13
CA LYS A 25 -7.38 -1.45 18.55
C LYS A 25 -8.66 -0.68 18.87
N GLU A 26 -8.84 0.51 18.32
CA GLU A 26 -9.97 1.39 18.64
C GLU A 26 -11.25 1.02 17.88
N TYR A 27 -11.13 0.51 16.65
CA TYR A 27 -12.24 0.25 15.74
C TYR A 27 -12.29 -1.20 15.27
N SER A 28 -11.78 -2.15 16.07
CA SER A 28 -11.52 -3.55 15.69
C SER A 28 -12.58 -4.20 14.80
N ASP A 29 -13.85 -4.11 15.19
CA ASP A 29 -14.97 -4.80 14.52
C ASP A 29 -15.62 -3.99 13.40
N LYS A 30 -15.22 -2.72 13.21
CA LYS A 30 -15.73 -1.88 12.12
C LYS A 30 -15.08 -2.27 10.80
N ILE A 31 -15.87 -2.23 9.74
CA ILE A 31 -15.39 -2.44 8.37
C ILE A 31 -14.32 -1.39 8.07
N ALA A 32 -13.14 -1.83 7.66
CA ALA A 32 -12.04 -0.97 7.27
C ALA A 32 -12.00 -0.81 5.74
N LEU A 33 -12.05 -1.92 5.01
CA LEU A 33 -12.05 -1.95 3.55
C LEU A 33 -13.08 -2.95 3.05
N GLU A 34 -13.84 -2.57 2.02
CA GLU A 34 -14.82 -3.42 1.36
C GLU A 34 -14.79 -3.14 -0.14
N ASP A 35 -14.64 -4.20 -0.92
CA ASP A 35 -14.82 -4.25 -2.36
C ASP A 35 -16.16 -4.93 -2.65
N LEU A 36 -16.90 -4.40 -3.63
CA LEU A 36 -18.17 -4.98 -4.07
C LEU A 36 -17.96 -6.10 -5.10
N THR A 37 -16.72 -6.30 -5.54
CA THR A 37 -16.27 -7.37 -6.42
C THR A 37 -15.85 -8.57 -5.59
N ASP A 38 -16.12 -9.77 -6.09
CA ASP A 38 -15.74 -11.04 -5.45
C ASP A 38 -14.26 -11.38 -5.69
N TYR A 39 -13.37 -10.51 -5.22
CA TYR A 39 -11.93 -10.78 -5.20
C TYR A 39 -11.57 -11.72 -4.05
N PRO A 40 -10.37 -12.35 -4.07
CA PRO A 40 -9.96 -13.30 -3.01
C PRO A 40 -10.07 -12.79 -1.58
N ILE A 41 -9.91 -11.49 -1.35
CA ILE A 41 -10.17 -10.83 -0.06
C ILE A 41 -11.13 -9.66 -0.33
N PRO A 42 -12.46 -9.86 -0.28
CA PRO A 42 -13.41 -8.83 -0.70
C PRO A 42 -13.68 -7.80 0.42
N LYS A 43 -13.43 -8.14 1.68
CA LYS A 43 -13.68 -7.22 2.80
C LYS A 43 -12.81 -7.53 4.02
N THR A 44 -12.62 -6.52 4.85
CA THR A 44 -11.92 -6.61 6.14
C THR A 44 -12.55 -5.66 7.15
N ASN A 45 -12.61 -6.07 8.41
CA ASN A 45 -12.66 -5.12 9.53
C ASN A 45 -11.24 -4.65 9.91
N TYR A 46 -11.12 -3.66 10.78
CA TYR A 46 -9.82 -3.10 11.18
C TYR A 46 -8.89 -4.13 11.83
N LYS A 47 -9.42 -5.08 12.62
CA LYS A 47 -8.63 -6.15 13.22
C LYS A 47 -8.08 -7.10 12.15
N GLU A 48 -8.95 -7.55 11.23
CA GLU A 48 -8.59 -8.43 10.13
C GLU A 48 -7.58 -7.77 9.19
N LEU A 49 -7.75 -6.48 8.88
CA LEU A 49 -6.81 -5.73 8.06
C LEU A 49 -5.41 -5.74 8.66
N ARG A 50 -5.28 -5.47 9.97
CA ARG A 50 -4.02 -5.55 10.70
C ARG A 50 -3.44 -6.96 10.69
N ASP A 51 -4.28 -7.99 10.86
CA ASP A 51 -3.85 -9.37 10.84
C ASP A 51 -3.38 -9.80 9.44
N PHE A 52 -4.04 -9.37 8.37
CA PHE A 52 -3.60 -9.55 6.99
C PHE A 52 -2.26 -8.86 6.72
N VAL A 53 -2.08 -7.62 7.18
CA VAL A 53 -0.83 -6.88 7.07
C VAL A 53 0.33 -7.62 7.75
N ILE A 54 0.11 -8.14 8.97
CA ILE A 54 1.14 -8.88 9.70
C ILE A 54 1.47 -10.21 9.02
N ARG A 55 0.45 -10.94 8.59
CA ARG A 55 0.63 -12.22 7.89
C ARG A 55 1.37 -12.01 6.58
N PHE A 56 0.99 -11.00 5.80
CA PHE A 56 1.65 -10.72 4.54
C PHE A 56 3.09 -10.27 4.74
N GLY A 57 3.37 -9.35 5.67
CA GLY A 57 4.74 -8.91 5.94
C GLY A 57 5.65 -10.02 6.45
N LYS A 58 5.15 -10.94 7.26
CA LYS A 58 5.90 -12.15 7.68
C LYS A 58 6.22 -13.05 6.49
N ALA A 59 5.24 -13.30 5.62
CA ALA A 59 5.46 -14.07 4.40
C ALA A 59 6.47 -13.39 3.46
N LEU A 60 6.40 -12.07 3.30
CA LEU A 60 7.37 -11.30 2.50
C LEU A 60 8.80 -11.44 3.06
N ASN A 61 8.95 -11.35 4.38
CA ASN A 61 10.24 -11.59 5.04
C ASN A 61 10.75 -13.02 4.83
N GLU A 62 9.87 -14.02 4.92
CA GLU A 62 10.22 -15.43 4.73
C GLU A 62 10.70 -15.73 3.30
N ILE A 63 10.04 -15.15 2.28
CA ILE A 63 10.49 -15.31 0.89
C ILE A 63 11.78 -14.52 0.59
N GLY A 64 12.17 -13.58 1.46
CA GLY A 64 13.49 -12.93 1.43
C GLY A 64 13.50 -11.42 1.20
N LEU A 65 12.35 -10.74 1.29
CA LEU A 65 12.31 -9.28 1.40
C LEU A 65 12.83 -8.86 2.78
N LYS A 66 13.41 -7.67 2.84
CA LYS A 66 13.99 -7.07 4.03
C LYS A 66 13.45 -5.66 4.20
N GLN A 67 13.66 -5.09 5.37
CA GLN A 67 13.48 -3.65 5.57
C GLN A 67 14.25 -2.89 4.50
N ARG A 68 13.67 -1.79 4.04
CA ARG A 68 14.19 -0.89 3.00
C ARG A 68 14.23 -1.48 1.59
N ASP A 69 13.85 -2.75 1.38
CA ASP A 69 13.60 -3.24 0.02
C ASP A 69 12.39 -2.50 -0.58
N HIS A 70 12.44 -2.27 -1.89
CA HIS A 70 11.40 -1.56 -2.60
C HIS A 70 10.35 -2.57 -3.13
N LEU A 71 9.09 -2.32 -2.79
CA LEU A 71 7.93 -3.13 -3.13
C LEU A 71 7.03 -2.34 -4.07
N VAL A 72 6.86 -2.81 -5.29
CA VAL A 72 5.91 -2.22 -6.24
C VAL A 72 4.51 -2.77 -5.97
N VAL A 73 3.50 -1.91 -6.13
CA VAL A 73 2.09 -2.33 -6.18
C VAL A 73 1.41 -1.75 -7.42
N ILE A 74 0.75 -2.60 -8.20
CA ILE A 74 0.02 -2.19 -9.41
C ILE A 74 -1.29 -2.97 -9.55
N GLY A 75 -2.37 -2.28 -9.86
CA GLY A 75 -3.69 -2.88 -10.02
C GLY A 75 -4.80 -1.86 -9.84
N GLU A 76 -6.03 -2.31 -10.02
CA GLU A 76 -7.24 -1.58 -9.66
C GLU A 76 -7.41 -1.38 -8.15
N ASN A 77 -8.28 -0.43 -7.77
CA ASN A 77 -8.68 -0.25 -6.37
C ASN A 77 -9.28 -1.55 -5.86
N ARG A 78 -8.65 -2.14 -4.85
CA ARG A 78 -9.11 -3.35 -4.17
C ARG A 78 -8.44 -3.51 -2.81
N VAL A 79 -9.02 -4.33 -1.95
CA VAL A 79 -8.53 -4.58 -0.57
C VAL A 79 -7.06 -5.03 -0.55
N GLN A 80 -6.67 -5.92 -1.46
CA GLN A 80 -5.31 -6.46 -1.55
C GLN A 80 -4.26 -5.38 -1.87
N TRP A 81 -4.65 -4.36 -2.63
CA TRP A 81 -3.81 -3.19 -2.85
C TRP A 81 -3.54 -2.48 -1.52
N GLY A 82 -4.58 -2.23 -0.74
CA GLY A 82 -4.48 -1.60 0.58
C GLY A 82 -3.65 -2.42 1.57
N ILE A 83 -3.85 -3.75 1.59
CA ILE A 83 -3.02 -4.66 2.41
C ILE A 83 -1.55 -4.53 2.00
N THR A 84 -1.23 -4.49 0.71
CA THR A 84 0.15 -4.36 0.22
C THR A 84 0.79 -3.05 0.68
N TYR A 85 0.09 -1.93 0.49
CA TYR A 85 0.58 -0.60 0.88
C TYR A 85 0.86 -0.55 2.39
N LEU A 86 -0.12 -0.96 3.21
CA LEU A 86 0.02 -0.95 4.67
C LEU A 86 1.08 -1.94 5.16
N THR A 87 1.27 -3.06 4.46
CA THR A 87 2.33 -4.02 4.76
C THR A 87 3.70 -3.41 4.57
N ALA A 88 3.94 -2.74 3.43
CA ALA A 88 5.21 -2.08 3.20
C ALA A 88 5.52 -1.03 4.28
N MET A 89 4.53 -0.18 4.59
CA MET A 89 4.66 0.84 5.64
C MET A 89 4.91 0.24 7.03
N THR A 90 4.26 -0.89 7.34
CA THR A 90 4.35 -1.55 8.65
C THR A 90 5.64 -2.34 8.83
N PHE A 91 6.21 -2.87 7.75
CA PHE A 91 7.42 -3.69 7.78
C PHE A 91 8.68 -2.92 7.35
N ASN A 92 8.64 -1.59 7.36
CA ASN A 92 9.74 -0.68 7.00
C ASN A 92 10.28 -0.94 5.58
N MET A 93 9.41 -1.31 4.63
CA MET A 93 9.74 -1.39 3.21
C MET A 93 9.40 -0.06 2.52
N VAL A 94 9.88 0.14 1.30
CA VAL A 94 9.53 1.33 0.50
C VAL A 94 8.46 0.94 -0.52
N ILE A 95 7.27 1.51 -0.42
CA ILE A 95 6.18 1.24 -1.36
C ILE A 95 6.34 2.08 -2.64
N VAL A 96 6.07 1.48 -3.78
CA VAL A 96 6.12 2.13 -5.09
C VAL A 96 4.79 1.87 -5.82
N PRO A 97 3.76 2.70 -5.60
CA PRO A 97 2.53 2.65 -6.36
C PRO A 97 2.75 2.98 -7.84
N ILE A 98 2.17 2.19 -8.74
CA ILE A 98 2.19 2.46 -10.18
C ILE A 98 0.77 2.62 -10.70
N ASP A 99 0.56 3.63 -11.54
CA ASP A 99 -0.69 3.81 -12.27
C ASP A 99 -0.88 2.69 -13.30
N LYS A 100 -1.98 1.95 -13.15
CA LYS A 100 -2.36 0.85 -14.03
C LYS A 100 -2.61 1.25 -15.50
N ASN A 101 -2.83 2.54 -15.76
CA ASN A 101 -3.14 3.06 -17.10
C ASN A 101 -1.88 3.47 -17.89
N LEU A 102 -0.70 3.35 -17.30
CA LEU A 102 0.56 3.63 -18.00
C LEU A 102 0.84 2.58 -19.08
N THR A 103 1.65 2.98 -20.07
CA THR A 103 2.13 2.03 -21.06
C THR A 103 3.08 1.01 -20.43
N THR A 104 3.21 -0.17 -21.05
CA THR A 104 4.16 -1.20 -20.58
C THR A 104 5.58 -0.65 -20.38
N ASN A 105 6.08 0.16 -21.31
CA ASN A 105 7.42 0.72 -21.21
C ASN A 105 7.57 1.67 -20.02
N GLU A 106 6.55 2.49 -19.73
CA GLU A 106 6.55 3.37 -18.56
C GLU A 106 6.53 2.57 -17.25
N ILE A 107 5.72 1.50 -17.18
CA ILE A 107 5.68 0.60 -16.02
C ILE A 107 7.05 -0.04 -15.79
N LEU A 108 7.67 -0.61 -16.84
CA LEU A 108 8.99 -1.23 -16.75
C LEU A 108 10.07 -0.23 -16.33
N ASN A 109 10.02 1.00 -16.87
CA ASN A 109 10.92 2.06 -16.47
C ASN A 109 10.74 2.41 -14.99
N ILE A 110 9.52 2.51 -14.48
CA ILE A 110 9.28 2.78 -13.06
C ILE A 110 9.82 1.63 -12.19
N ILE A 111 9.55 0.37 -12.55
CA ILE A 111 10.08 -0.79 -11.80
C ILE A 111 11.61 -0.77 -11.78
N HIS A 112 12.25 -0.44 -12.90
CA HIS A 112 13.71 -0.35 -13.00
C HIS A 112 14.28 0.82 -12.17
N GLU A 113 13.76 2.04 -12.39
CA GLU A 113 14.24 3.26 -11.74
C GLU A 113 13.97 3.26 -10.23
N SER A 114 12.91 2.57 -9.81
CA SER A 114 12.58 2.38 -8.41
C SER A 114 13.40 1.27 -7.75
N ASP A 115 14.34 0.59 -8.40
CA ASP A 115 15.14 -0.45 -7.74
C ASP A 115 14.28 -1.54 -7.03
N ALA A 116 13.11 -1.84 -7.60
CA ALA A 116 12.15 -2.73 -6.97
C ALA A 116 12.64 -4.18 -6.91
N LYS A 117 12.53 -4.80 -5.74
CA LYS A 117 12.89 -6.20 -5.51
C LYS A 117 11.70 -7.14 -5.65
N ALA A 118 10.51 -6.64 -5.41
CA ALA A 118 9.27 -7.39 -5.54
C ALA A 118 8.16 -6.52 -6.12
N ILE A 119 7.18 -7.16 -6.75
CA ILE A 119 5.97 -6.53 -7.26
C ILE A 119 4.75 -7.34 -6.83
N VAL A 120 3.75 -6.64 -6.31
CA VAL A 120 2.40 -7.17 -6.11
C VAL A 120 1.49 -6.62 -7.21
N PHE A 121 0.83 -7.50 -7.95
CA PHE A 121 0.10 -7.10 -9.16
C PHE A 121 -1.27 -7.78 -9.30
N SER A 122 -2.20 -7.13 -10.00
CA SER A 122 -3.42 -7.80 -10.50
C SER A 122 -3.15 -8.61 -11.76
N ASN A 123 -3.89 -9.71 -11.95
CA ASN A 123 -3.65 -10.66 -13.04
C ASN A 123 -3.68 -10.05 -14.45
N THR A 124 -4.24 -8.86 -14.63
CA THR A 124 -4.11 -8.05 -15.86
C THR A 124 -2.65 -7.82 -16.29
N PHE A 125 -1.70 -7.79 -15.35
CA PHE A 125 -0.28 -7.55 -15.63
C PHE A 125 0.55 -8.84 -15.74
N LYS A 126 -0.06 -10.02 -15.57
CA LYS A 126 0.63 -11.31 -15.48
C LYS A 126 1.49 -11.61 -16.71
N GLU A 127 0.88 -11.56 -17.90
CA GLU A 127 1.57 -11.89 -19.15
C GLU A 127 2.75 -10.95 -19.41
N MET A 128 2.53 -9.66 -19.25
CA MET A 128 3.56 -8.63 -19.41
C MET A 128 4.75 -8.85 -18.46
N LEU A 129 4.49 -9.13 -17.18
CA LEU A 129 5.54 -9.33 -16.19
C LEU A 129 6.34 -10.61 -16.46
N LEU A 130 5.68 -11.70 -16.87
CA LEU A 130 6.37 -12.94 -17.24
C LEU A 130 7.25 -12.75 -18.49
N GLU A 131 6.76 -12.07 -19.52
CA GLU A 131 7.52 -11.82 -20.75
C GLU A 131 8.75 -10.93 -20.49
N LYS A 132 8.64 -9.95 -19.58
CA LYS A 132 9.68 -8.94 -19.36
C LYS A 132 10.54 -9.17 -18.12
N LYS A 133 10.28 -10.22 -17.33
CA LYS A 133 11.01 -10.53 -16.08
C LYS A 133 12.53 -10.54 -16.27
N SER A 134 13.01 -11.13 -17.36
CA SER A 134 14.44 -11.21 -17.69
C SER A 134 15.12 -9.84 -17.89
N SER A 135 14.34 -8.81 -18.22
CA SER A 135 14.81 -7.42 -18.38
C SER A 135 14.86 -6.65 -17.06
N LEU A 136 14.27 -7.18 -16.00
CA LEU A 136 14.15 -6.54 -14.68
C LEU A 136 15.05 -7.26 -13.66
N LEU A 137 16.37 -7.14 -13.84
CA LEU A 137 17.39 -7.93 -13.12
C LEU A 137 17.28 -7.90 -11.58
N LYS A 138 16.74 -6.82 -11.02
CA LYS A 138 16.59 -6.65 -9.58
C LYS A 138 15.26 -7.15 -9.04
N LEU A 139 14.26 -7.32 -9.91
CA LEU A 139 12.93 -7.80 -9.56
C LEU A 139 12.97 -9.32 -9.39
N LYS A 140 12.91 -9.78 -8.14
CA LYS A 140 13.03 -11.20 -7.79
C LYS A 140 11.68 -11.89 -7.61
N TYR A 141 10.72 -11.18 -7.01
CA TYR A 141 9.45 -11.79 -6.58
C TYR A 141 8.28 -11.16 -7.32
N LEU A 142 7.53 -12.00 -8.04
CA LEU A 142 6.24 -11.65 -8.64
C LEU A 142 5.14 -12.23 -7.73
N ILE A 143 4.27 -11.38 -7.20
CA ILE A 143 3.19 -11.78 -6.30
C ILE A 143 1.85 -11.36 -6.90
N SER A 144 1.04 -12.32 -7.30
CA SER A 144 -0.32 -12.04 -7.81
C SER A 144 -1.30 -11.94 -6.64
N MET A 145 -2.22 -10.97 -6.70
CA MET A 145 -3.33 -10.90 -5.74
C MET A 145 -4.57 -11.72 -6.16
N ASP A 146 -4.51 -12.41 -7.30
CA ASP A 146 -5.62 -13.18 -7.88
C ASP A 146 -5.36 -14.69 -7.92
N GLU A 147 -4.10 -15.13 -7.99
CA GLU A 147 -3.77 -16.56 -7.98
C GLU A 147 -4.14 -17.19 -6.62
N GLU A 148 -4.74 -18.39 -6.65
CA GLU A 148 -5.07 -19.14 -5.43
C GLU A 148 -3.84 -19.84 -4.82
N LYS A 149 -2.87 -20.23 -5.66
CA LYS A 149 -1.68 -20.98 -5.27
C LYS A 149 -0.45 -20.42 -5.97
N SER A 150 0.68 -20.49 -5.27
CA SER A 150 1.99 -20.14 -5.79
C SER A 150 2.45 -21.20 -6.79
N GLY A 151 2.96 -20.75 -7.93
CA GLY A 151 3.69 -21.58 -8.88
C GLY A 151 5.19 -21.30 -8.81
N ASP A 152 5.93 -21.78 -9.81
CA ASP A 152 7.40 -21.65 -9.86
C ASP A 152 7.85 -20.18 -10.01
N GLU A 153 7.12 -19.39 -10.80
CA GLU A 153 7.51 -18.02 -11.16
C GLU A 153 6.73 -16.92 -10.40
N ILE A 154 5.52 -17.24 -9.95
CA ILE A 154 4.56 -16.30 -9.35
C ILE A 154 4.07 -16.86 -8.03
N PHE A 155 4.17 -16.05 -6.97
CA PHE A 155 3.57 -16.34 -5.68
C PHE A 155 2.11 -15.89 -5.63
N SER A 156 1.27 -16.64 -4.90
CA SER A 156 -0.08 -16.22 -4.55
C SER A 156 -0.04 -15.40 -3.26
N MET A 157 -0.54 -14.17 -3.29
CA MET A 157 -0.70 -13.34 -2.09
C MET A 157 -1.58 -14.03 -1.04
N THR A 158 -2.70 -14.61 -1.48
CA THR A 158 -3.66 -15.31 -0.62
C THR A 158 -3.02 -16.50 0.07
N GLU A 159 -2.27 -17.33 -0.66
CA GLU A 159 -1.57 -18.48 -0.08
C GLU A 159 -0.47 -18.04 0.89
N LEU A 160 0.32 -17.02 0.52
CA LEU A 160 1.37 -16.45 1.38
C LEU A 160 0.80 -15.98 2.71
N ILE A 161 -0.29 -15.22 2.68
CA ILE A 161 -1.03 -14.78 3.86
C ILE A 161 -1.53 -15.99 4.65
N ASN A 162 -2.13 -16.98 3.96
CA ASN A 162 -2.79 -18.11 4.60
C ASN A 162 -1.86 -19.05 5.37
N LYS A 163 -0.58 -19.13 4.96
CA LYS A 163 0.45 -19.90 5.66
C LYS A 163 0.96 -19.24 6.95
N GLN A 164 0.67 -17.96 7.17
CA GLN A 164 1.17 -17.20 8.31
C GLN A 164 0.11 -17.03 9.41
N ASN A 165 0.56 -16.99 10.66
CA ASN A 165 -0.25 -16.53 11.79
C ASN A 165 -0.08 -15.01 12.00
N ALA A 166 -1.10 -14.37 12.57
CA ALA A 166 -1.15 -12.93 12.82
C ALA A 166 -0.42 -12.46 14.10
N TYR A 167 0.30 -13.37 14.76
CA TYR A 167 1.12 -13.03 15.92
C TYR A 167 2.49 -12.51 15.48
N VAL A 168 2.92 -11.41 16.11
CA VAL A 168 4.25 -10.82 15.95
C VAL A 168 4.69 -10.27 17.31
N ASP A 169 5.87 -10.68 17.78
CA ASP A 169 6.42 -10.22 19.06
C ASP A 169 6.75 -8.72 19.02
N LYS A 170 7.44 -8.31 17.94
CA LYS A 170 7.86 -6.93 17.71
C LYS A 170 7.87 -6.64 16.21
N LEU A 171 7.24 -5.53 15.82
CA LEU A 171 7.34 -4.99 14.47
C LEU A 171 8.63 -4.17 14.30
N PRO A 172 9.12 -3.97 13.07
CA PRO A 172 10.26 -3.09 12.83
C PRO A 172 10.03 -1.70 13.41
N ASP A 173 11.07 -1.14 14.04
CA ASP A 173 11.06 0.26 14.48
C ASP A 173 11.12 1.15 13.23
N ILE A 174 10.21 2.12 13.14
CA ILE A 174 10.11 3.05 12.00
C ILE A 174 10.74 4.38 12.38
N ASP A 175 11.74 4.83 11.62
CA ASP A 175 12.09 6.26 11.57
C ASP A 175 11.11 6.94 10.60
N PRO A 176 10.17 7.78 11.08
CA PRO A 176 9.16 8.36 10.22
C PRO A 176 9.74 9.40 9.24
N THR A 177 11.00 9.80 9.39
CA THR A 177 11.68 10.75 8.49
C THR A 177 12.40 10.07 7.32
N GLU A 178 12.63 8.76 7.39
CA GLU A 178 13.19 8.01 6.27
C GLU A 178 12.17 7.88 5.13
N MET A 179 12.69 7.76 3.90
CA MET A 179 11.86 7.51 2.71
C MET A 179 11.06 6.22 2.90
N ALA A 180 9.77 6.27 2.67
CA ALA A 180 8.85 5.13 2.80
C ALA A 180 8.00 4.90 1.55
N GLU A 181 7.88 5.91 0.69
CA GLU A 181 7.12 5.83 -0.55
C GLU A 181 7.84 6.57 -1.69
N ILE A 182 7.76 6.02 -2.90
CA ILE A 182 8.22 6.68 -4.12
C ILE A 182 7.05 6.75 -5.10
N ILE A 183 6.63 7.97 -5.42
CA ILE A 183 5.56 8.22 -6.40
C ILE A 183 6.19 8.75 -7.68
N PHE A 184 5.95 8.08 -8.80
CA PHE A 184 6.43 8.55 -10.09
C PHE A 184 5.41 9.49 -10.72
N THR A 185 5.89 10.67 -11.11
CA THR A 185 5.09 11.69 -11.79
C THR A 185 5.62 11.91 -13.20
N SER A 186 4.73 12.25 -14.14
CA SER A 186 5.13 12.60 -15.50
C SER A 186 5.98 13.88 -15.46
N GLY A 187 7.29 13.71 -15.69
CA GLY A 187 8.20 14.85 -15.78
C GLY A 187 7.92 15.65 -17.06
N SER A 188 8.11 16.98 -17.00
CA SER A 188 7.96 17.88 -18.15
C SER A 188 8.86 17.53 -19.35
N LEU A 189 9.86 16.67 -19.16
CA LEU A 189 10.83 16.22 -20.18
C LEU A 189 10.60 14.76 -20.62
N GLY A 190 9.44 14.17 -20.32
CA GLY A 190 9.03 12.84 -20.79
C GLY A 190 9.56 11.66 -19.97
N ARG A 191 10.59 11.84 -19.11
CA ARG A 191 11.03 10.82 -18.15
C ARG A 191 10.31 11.01 -16.81
N ALA A 192 9.71 9.94 -16.29
CA ALA A 192 9.06 9.96 -14.99
C ALA A 192 10.09 10.27 -13.88
N LYS A 193 9.70 11.11 -12.93
CA LYS A 193 10.54 11.47 -11.77
C LYS A 193 9.93 10.90 -10.50
N GLY A 194 10.73 10.22 -9.70
CA GLY A 194 10.35 9.71 -8.39
C GLY A 194 10.30 10.84 -7.36
N VAL A 195 9.14 11.04 -6.75
CA VAL A 195 8.92 11.89 -5.58
C VAL A 195 9.04 11.00 -4.36
N MET A 196 10.06 11.27 -3.53
CA MET A 196 10.33 10.50 -2.32
C MET A 196 9.55 11.10 -1.15
N LEU A 197 8.75 10.29 -0.48
CA LEU A 197 7.95 10.67 0.69
C LEU A 197 8.35 9.83 1.89
N SER A 198 8.37 10.46 3.06
CA SER A 198 8.52 9.80 4.35
C SER A 198 7.16 9.57 5.01
N GLN A 199 7.06 8.64 5.98
CA GLN A 199 5.80 8.46 6.71
C GLN A 199 5.39 9.73 7.49
N LYS A 200 6.36 10.57 7.90
CA LYS A 200 6.10 11.88 8.50
C LYS A 200 5.43 12.84 7.52
N ASN A 201 5.79 12.81 6.23
CA ASN A 201 5.11 13.62 5.22
C ASN A 201 3.63 13.20 5.09
N LEU A 202 3.38 11.89 5.01
CA LEU A 202 2.02 11.33 4.91
C LEU A 202 1.19 11.63 6.16
N ALA A 203 1.74 11.36 7.35
CA ALA A 203 1.09 11.64 8.63
C ALA A 203 0.75 13.12 8.79
N ALA A 204 1.66 14.02 8.43
CA ALA A 204 1.41 15.46 8.48
C ALA A 204 0.28 15.88 7.53
N ASN A 205 0.22 15.30 6.32
CA ASN A 205 -0.84 15.57 5.36
C ASN A 205 -2.20 15.05 5.85
N LEU A 206 -2.25 13.81 6.38
CA LEU A 206 -3.45 13.22 6.97
C LEU A 206 -4.00 14.05 8.12
N MET A 207 -3.16 14.44 9.08
CA MET A 207 -3.57 15.28 10.21
C MET A 207 -4.06 16.66 9.74
N ALA A 208 -3.37 17.29 8.79
CA ALA A 208 -3.79 18.59 8.27
C ALA A 208 -5.16 18.51 7.59
N MET A 209 -5.36 17.50 6.75
CA MET A 209 -6.61 17.33 6.01
C MET A 209 -7.79 16.93 6.90
N THR A 210 -7.61 15.94 7.77
CA THR A 210 -8.66 15.51 8.73
C THR A 210 -9.07 16.65 9.66
N SER A 211 -8.18 17.61 9.93
CA SER A 211 -8.54 18.79 10.71
C SER A 211 -9.48 19.77 9.98
N MET A 212 -9.59 19.69 8.66
CA MET A 212 -10.42 20.60 7.85
C MET A 212 -11.88 20.16 7.73
N ILE A 213 -12.16 18.87 7.94
CA ILE A 213 -13.49 18.28 7.77
C ILE A 213 -13.84 17.41 8.97
N ARG A 214 -15.09 17.46 9.42
CA ARG A 214 -15.53 16.58 10.51
C ARG A 214 -15.73 15.18 9.95
N ILE A 215 -14.94 14.24 10.43
CA ILE A 215 -15.08 12.81 10.14
C ILE A 215 -15.34 12.09 11.47
N GLY A 216 -16.42 11.32 11.51
CA GLY A 216 -16.81 10.50 12.64
C GLY A 216 -16.65 9.01 12.33
N PRO A 217 -16.67 8.16 13.36
CA PRO A 217 -16.45 6.72 13.18
C PRO A 217 -17.62 5.99 12.52
N GLU A 218 -18.74 6.68 12.24
CA GLU A 218 -19.89 6.15 11.50
C GLU A 218 -19.86 6.52 10.00
N ASP A 219 -18.91 7.37 9.60
CA ASP A 219 -18.78 7.77 8.20
C ASP A 219 -18.19 6.63 7.37
N ARG A 220 -18.67 6.50 6.13
CA ARG A 220 -18.17 5.55 5.15
C ARG A 220 -17.78 6.28 3.88
N PHE A 221 -16.56 6.03 3.43
CA PHE A 221 -16.00 6.70 2.26
C PHE A 221 -16.17 5.80 1.05
N LEU A 222 -16.59 6.39 -0.07
CA LEU A 222 -16.59 5.72 -1.35
C LEU A 222 -15.25 6.02 -2.05
N SER A 223 -14.45 4.99 -2.28
CA SER A 223 -13.19 5.13 -3.04
C SER A 223 -13.50 5.22 -4.54
N VAL A 224 -13.47 6.45 -5.08
CA VAL A 224 -13.83 6.73 -6.48
C VAL A 224 -12.60 7.03 -7.34
N LEU A 225 -11.61 7.69 -6.77
CA LEU A 225 -10.39 8.04 -7.50
C LEU A 225 -9.41 6.86 -7.48
N PRO A 226 -8.42 6.79 -8.39
CA PRO A 226 -7.46 5.71 -8.38
C PRO A 226 -6.56 5.75 -7.13
N ILE A 227 -6.51 4.65 -6.38
CA ILE A 227 -5.86 4.55 -5.06
C ILE A 227 -4.34 4.76 -5.11
N HIS A 228 -3.71 4.56 -6.26
CA HIS A 228 -2.28 4.83 -6.46
C HIS A 228 -1.94 6.33 -6.50
N HIS A 229 -2.93 7.20 -6.71
CA HIS A 229 -2.70 8.64 -6.65
C HIS A 229 -2.67 9.10 -5.19
N THR A 230 -1.66 9.91 -4.85
CA THR A 230 -1.48 10.50 -3.52
C THR A 230 -2.78 11.04 -2.93
N TYR A 231 -3.60 11.74 -3.73
CA TYR A 231 -4.86 12.32 -3.24
C TYR A 231 -5.85 11.26 -2.77
N GLU A 232 -6.14 10.23 -3.55
CA GLU A 232 -7.01 9.14 -3.09
C GLU A 232 -6.38 8.36 -1.95
N CYS A 233 -5.08 8.05 -2.07
CA CYS A 233 -4.35 7.27 -1.08
C CYS A 233 -4.44 7.92 0.31
N THR A 234 -4.23 9.23 0.40
CA THR A 234 -4.33 9.94 1.68
C THR A 234 -5.77 10.23 2.07
N CYS A 235 -6.62 10.69 1.15
CA CYS A 235 -7.94 11.26 1.48
C CYS A 235 -9.06 10.23 1.53
N GLY A 236 -8.99 9.21 0.69
CA GLY A 236 -9.99 8.15 0.60
C GLY A 236 -9.58 6.88 1.34
N PHE A 237 -8.31 6.47 1.22
CA PHE A 237 -7.85 5.20 1.74
C PHE A 237 -7.28 5.27 3.18
N LEU A 238 -6.33 6.16 3.47
CA LEU A 238 -5.67 6.24 4.78
C LEU A 238 -6.44 7.09 5.81
N CYS A 239 -7.44 7.85 5.37
CA CYS A 239 -8.18 8.79 6.22
C CYS A 239 -9.33 8.19 7.05
N PRO A 240 -10.21 7.33 6.49
CA PRO A 240 -11.33 6.74 7.24
C PRO A 240 -10.85 5.85 8.39
#